data_AF-A0AA37WUV2-F1
#
_entry.id   AF-A0AA37WUV2-F1
#
_cell.length_a   1.000
_cell.length_b   1.000
_cell.length_c   1.000
_cell.angle_alpha   90.00
_cell.angle_beta   90.00
_cell.angle_gamma   90.00
#
_symmetry.space_group_name_H-M   'P 1'
#
loop_
_entity.id
_entity.type
_entity.pdbx_description
1 polymer ?
#
loop_
_entity_poly.entity_id
_entity_poly.type
_entity_poly.pdbx_seq_one_letter_code
_entity_poly.pdbx_strand_id
1 'polypeptide(L)'
;MTADRPLSPLKVLDLAARMLEAHGFAIVARNERGDSLYLRRPDCAWHLRVSNHARTAKQRARRSDVLASLVIDGPRSPDQIGKLVRDAVRNFEAARARVADQASAAGSRK
;
A
#
# COMPACT_ATOMS: atom_id res chain seq x y z
N MET A 1 12.05 21.46 20.01
CA MET A 1 12.37 20.11 19.47
C MET A 1 11.31 19.15 19.98
N THR A 2 10.21 18.98 19.25
CA THR A 2 9.12 18.08 19.66
C THR A 2 9.57 16.65 19.47
N ALA A 3 9.61 15.91 20.57
CA ALA A 3 10.06 14.54 20.64
C ALA A 3 9.37 13.67 19.59
N ASP A 4 10.19 13.10 18.70
CA ASP A 4 9.82 12.11 17.70
C ASP A 4 9.49 10.78 18.40
N ARG A 5 8.38 10.76 19.14
CA ARG A 5 7.98 9.57 19.88
C ARG A 5 7.43 8.53 18.91
N PRO A 6 7.91 7.28 19.00
CA PRO A 6 7.39 6.19 18.19
C PRO A 6 5.87 6.04 18.33
N LEU A 7 5.16 6.12 17.21
CA LEU A 7 3.71 5.94 17.16
C LEU A 7 3.34 4.47 17.41
N SER A 8 2.20 4.23 18.05
CA SER A 8 1.64 2.88 18.16
C SER A 8 1.32 2.32 16.76
N PRO A 9 1.37 1.00 16.53
CA PRO A 9 1.14 0.42 15.21
C PRO A 9 -0.14 0.90 14.51
N LEU A 10 -1.23 1.05 15.26
CA LEU A 10 -2.50 1.58 14.71
C LEU A 10 -2.37 3.04 14.27
N LYS A 11 -1.72 3.90 15.07
CA LYS A 11 -1.47 5.30 14.70
C LYS A 11 -0.55 5.43 13.49
N VAL A 12 0.40 4.51 13.34
CA VAL A 12 1.27 4.43 12.17
C VAL A 12 0.46 4.10 10.92
N LEU A 13 -0.46 3.13 11.00
CA LEU A 13 -1.33 2.77 9.87
C LEU A 13 -2.27 3.92 9.50
N ASP A 14 -2.90 4.57 10.47
CA ASP A 14 -3.79 5.70 10.21
C ASP A 14 -3.02 6.90 9.62
N LEU A 15 -1.79 7.17 10.09
CA LEU A 15 -0.94 8.22 9.50
C LEU A 15 -0.54 7.89 8.06
N ALA A 16 -0.11 6.65 7.80
CA ALA A 16 0.21 6.20 6.45
C ALA A 16 -1.00 6.30 5.52
N ALA A 17 -2.19 5.94 6.00
CA ALA A 17 -3.43 6.06 5.24
C ALA A 17 -3.74 7.52 4.87
N ARG A 18 -3.64 8.45 5.83
CA ARG A 18 -3.82 9.89 5.57
C ARG A 18 -2.84 10.44 4.53
N MET A 19 -1.58 10.01 4.58
CA MET A 19 -0.59 10.40 3.57
C MET A 19 -0.93 9.82 2.19
N LEU A 20 -1.44 8.59 2.13
CA LEU A 20 -1.88 7.96 0.88
C LEU A 20 -3.16 8.62 0.32
N GLU A 21 -4.06 9.09 1.18
CA GLU A 21 -5.22 9.89 0.76
C GLU A 21 -4.78 11.18 0.04
N ALA A 22 -3.73 11.85 0.54
CA ALA A 22 -3.13 12.99 -0.16
C ALA A 22 -2.51 12.63 -1.53
N HIS A 23 -2.19 11.35 -1.76
CA HIS A 23 -1.77 10.81 -3.07
C HIS A 23 -2.95 10.30 -3.92
N GLY A 24 -4.20 10.53 -3.51
CA GLY A 24 -5.40 10.17 -4.27
C GLY A 24 -5.90 8.74 -4.05
N PHE A 25 -5.41 8.05 -3.02
CA PHE A 25 -5.94 6.74 -2.63
C PHE A 25 -7.12 6.89 -1.67
N ALA A 26 -8.15 6.06 -1.80
CA ALA A 26 -9.25 5.96 -0.85
C ALA A 26 -9.18 4.62 -0.11
N ILE A 27 -9.46 4.61 1.19
CA ILE A 27 -9.62 3.37 1.96
C ILE A 27 -10.88 2.66 1.48
N VAL A 28 -10.75 1.42 1.01
CA VAL A 28 -11.88 0.61 0.53
C VAL A 28 -12.21 -0.56 1.45
N ALA A 29 -11.26 -1.00 2.26
CA ALA A 29 -11.49 -2.03 3.27
C ALA A 29 -10.49 -1.93 4.42
N ARG A 30 -10.94 -2.32 5.60
CA ARG A 30 -10.13 -2.52 6.81
C ARG A 30 -10.42 -3.93 7.32
N ASN A 31 -9.41 -4.65 7.79
CA ASN A 31 -9.67 -5.94 8.43
C ASN A 31 -10.18 -5.75 9.87
N GLU A 32 -10.84 -6.76 10.41
CA GLU A 32 -11.44 -6.73 11.76
C GLU A 32 -10.41 -6.45 12.85
N ARG A 33 -9.20 -6.99 12.71
CA ARG A 33 -8.09 -6.76 13.65
C ARG A 33 -7.50 -5.35 13.57
N GLY A 34 -7.85 -4.57 12.55
CA GLY A 34 -7.39 -3.20 12.33
C GLY A 34 -5.91 -3.06 11.97
N ASP A 35 -5.23 -4.17 11.69
CA ASP A 35 -3.80 -4.24 11.40
C ASP A 35 -3.45 -4.19 9.90
N SER A 36 -4.49 -4.13 9.05
CA SER A 36 -4.38 -4.08 7.60
C SER A 36 -5.46 -3.19 6.98
N LEU A 37 -5.02 -2.29 6.11
CA LEU A 37 -5.84 -1.40 5.28
C LEU A 37 -5.64 -1.73 3.81
N TYR A 38 -6.72 -1.65 3.05
CA TYR A 38 -6.69 -1.73 1.59
C TYR A 38 -7.15 -0.39 1.05
N LEU A 39 -6.31 0.20 0.21
CA LEU A 39 -6.56 1.47 -0.42
C LEU A 39 -6.54 1.30 -1.94
N ARG A 40 -7.30 2.13 -2.63
CA ARG A 40 -7.44 2.09 -4.08
C ARG A 40 -7.65 3.49 -4.61
N ARG A 41 -7.12 3.80 -5.80
CA ARG A 41 -7.47 5.05 -6.50
C ARG A 41 -8.85 4.89 -7.16
N PRO A 42 -9.65 5.97 -7.31
CA PRO A 42 -10.95 5.90 -7.97
C PRO A 42 -10.89 5.35 -9.40
N ASP A 43 -9.80 5.64 -10.12
CA ASP A 43 -9.55 5.25 -11.51
C ASP A 43 -8.85 3.89 -11.66
N CYS A 44 -8.74 3.10 -10.58
CA CYS A 44 -7.93 1.89 -10.56
C CYS A 44 -8.69 0.71 -9.96
N ALA A 45 -8.59 -0.47 -10.59
CA ALA A 45 -9.13 -1.71 -10.04
C ALA A 45 -8.22 -2.34 -8.97
N TRP A 46 -6.96 -1.91 -8.90
CA TRP A 46 -5.91 -2.55 -8.11
C TRP A 46 -5.71 -1.93 -6.73
N HIS A 47 -5.44 -2.77 -5.74
CA HIS A 47 -5.28 -2.34 -4.36
C HIS A 47 -3.81 -2.11 -3.99
N LEU A 48 -3.58 -1.09 -3.16
CA LEU A 48 -2.41 -0.93 -2.32
C LEU A 48 -2.78 -1.38 -0.90
N ARG A 49 -2.04 -2.33 -0.35
CA ARG A 49 -2.23 -2.77 1.03
C ARG A 49 -1.25 -2.05 1.96
N VAL A 50 -1.73 -1.60 3.11
CA VAL A 50 -0.89 -1.13 4.22
C VAL A 50 -1.11 -2.06 5.40
N SER A 51 -0.05 -2.56 6.03
CA SER A 51 -0.17 -3.54 7.10
C SER A 51 1.01 -3.49 8.06
N ASN A 52 0.83 -3.96 9.28
CA ASN A 52 1.94 -4.10 10.23
C ASN A 52 2.73 -5.42 10.08
N HIS A 53 2.35 -6.29 9.14
CA HIS A 53 3.01 -7.57 8.94
C HIS A 53 3.19 -7.93 7.47
N ALA A 54 4.28 -8.63 7.17
CA ALA A 54 4.53 -9.15 5.83
C ALA A 54 3.61 -10.35 5.52
N ARG A 55 3.16 -10.45 4.27
CA ARG A 55 2.52 -11.69 3.77
C ARG A 55 3.59 -12.71 3.38
N THR A 56 3.29 -13.99 3.51
CA THR A 56 4.10 -15.06 2.91
C THR A 56 3.92 -15.09 1.38
N ALA A 57 4.84 -15.72 0.66
CA ALA A 57 4.71 -15.89 -0.79
C ALA A 57 3.38 -16.56 -1.18
N LYS A 58 2.97 -17.60 -0.44
CA LYS A 58 1.69 -18.30 -0.62
C LYS A 58 0.48 -17.36 -0.44
N GLN A 59 0.52 -16.45 0.54
CA GLN A 59 -0.54 -15.46 0.76
C GLN A 59 -0.57 -14.38 -0.32
N ARG A 60 0.60 -13.98 -0.85
CA ARG A 60 0.68 -13.02 -1.96
C ARG A 60 0.06 -13.61 -3.23
N ALA A 61 0.39 -14.86 -3.57
CA ALA A 61 -0.14 -15.54 -4.76
C ALA A 61 -1.69 -15.65 -4.76
N ARG A 62 -2.32 -15.71 -3.59
CA ARG A 62 -3.79 -15.79 -3.45
C ARG A 62 -4.51 -14.46 -3.61
N ARG A 63 -3.80 -13.34 -3.58
CA ARG A 63 -4.38 -11.99 -3.62
C ARG A 63 -3.81 -11.24 -4.82
N SER A 64 -4.26 -11.65 -5.99
CA SER A 64 -3.92 -11.02 -7.27
C SER A 64 -4.47 -9.60 -7.37
N ASP A 65 -5.47 -9.24 -6.57
CA ASP A 65 -6.08 -7.91 -6.50
C ASP A 65 -5.18 -6.82 -5.89
N VAL A 66 -4.02 -7.19 -5.32
CA VAL A 66 -3.09 -6.27 -4.64
C VAL A 66 -1.79 -6.14 -5.44
N LEU A 67 -1.50 -4.94 -5.97
CA LEU A 67 -0.28 -4.69 -6.75
C LEU A 67 0.94 -4.36 -5.89
N ALA A 68 0.73 -3.72 -4.74
CA ALA A 68 1.82 -3.33 -3.84
C ALA A 68 1.39 -3.46 -2.38
N SER A 69 2.36 -3.65 -1.50
CA SER A 69 2.15 -3.70 -0.06
C SER A 69 3.18 -2.82 0.64
N LEU A 70 2.70 -1.90 1.47
CA LEU A 70 3.47 -1.18 2.47
C LEU A 70 3.39 -1.94 3.80
N VAL A 71 4.53 -2.41 4.30
CA VAL A 71 4.62 -3.09 5.59
C VAL A 71 5.33 -2.18 6.59
N ILE A 72 4.71 -1.94 7.75
CA ILE A 72 5.29 -1.15 8.83
C ILE A 72 5.26 -1.98 10.12
N ASP A 73 6.32 -2.75 10.32
CA ASP A 73 6.46 -3.80 11.35
C ASP A 73 7.00 -3.32 12.70
N GLY A 74 7.02 -2.01 12.91
CA GLY A 74 7.53 -1.45 14.14
C GLY A 74 7.29 0.05 14.24
N PRO A 75 7.75 0.65 15.34
CA PRO A 75 7.57 2.06 15.57
C PRO A 75 8.38 2.89 14.57
N ARG A 76 7.77 3.94 14.01
CA ARG A 76 8.39 4.81 13.01
C ARG A 76 8.06 6.27 13.29
N SER A 77 8.98 7.14 12.92
CA SER A 77 8.72 8.58 12.90
C SER A 77 7.81 8.96 11.72
N PRO A 78 7.10 10.10 11.79
CA PRO A 78 6.33 10.61 10.66
C PRO A 78 7.15 10.74 9.37
N ASP A 79 8.41 11.18 9.48
CA ASP A 79 9.31 11.35 8.33
C ASP A 79 9.68 10.00 7.68
N GLN A 80 9.93 8.98 8.51
CA GLN A 80 10.17 7.63 8.03
C GLN A 80 8.93 7.06 7.34
N ILE A 81 7.74 7.27 7.91
CA ILE A 81 6.47 6.86 7.30
C ILE A 81 6.30 7.57 5.95
N GLY A 82 6.59 8.87 5.87
CA GLY A 82 6.52 9.62 4.62
C GLY A 82 7.44 9.07 3.52
N LYS A 83 8.67 8.65 3.87
CA LYS A 83 9.57 7.97 2.92
C LYS A 83 8.98 6.66 2.42
N LEU A 84 8.50 5.82 3.34
CA LEU A 84 7.91 4.52 3.01
C LEU A 84 6.65 4.66 2.15
N VAL A 85 5.82 5.67 2.42
CA VAL A 85 4.63 5.99 1.61
C VAL A 85 5.02 6.36 0.19
N ARG A 86 6.01 7.25 0.00
CA ARG A 86 6.49 7.62 -1.35
C ARG A 86 7.03 6.42 -2.13
N ASP A 87 7.81 5.57 -1.47
CA ASP A 87 8.33 4.35 -2.09
C ASP A 87 7.20 3.38 -2.46
N ALA A 88 6.19 3.23 -1.59
CA ALA A 88 5.02 2.39 -1.86
C ALA A 88 4.19 2.89 -3.05
N VAL A 89 3.98 4.21 -3.15
CA VAL A 89 3.29 4.83 -4.29
C VAL A 89 4.07 4.59 -5.59
N ARG A 90 5.39 4.82 -5.59
CA ARG A 90 6.24 4.56 -6.77
C ARG A 90 6.17 3.08 -7.19
N ASN A 91 6.24 2.17 -6.23
CA ASN A 91 6.15 0.73 -6.50
C ASN A 91 4.79 0.33 -7.06
N PHE A 92 3.71 0.93 -6.56
CA PHE A 92 2.35 0.71 -7.05
C PHE A 92 2.21 1.14 -8.52
N GLU A 93 2.65 2.36 -8.86
CA GLU A 93 2.58 2.86 -10.24
C GLU A 93 3.45 2.03 -11.19
N ALA A 94 4.65 1.64 -10.75
CA ALA A 94 5.50 0.74 -11.54
C ALA A 94 4.88 -0.65 -11.74
N ALA A 95 4.16 -1.19 -10.76
CA ALA A 95 3.44 -2.46 -10.90
C ALA A 95 2.23 -2.32 -11.82
N ARG A 96 1.48 -1.22 -11.71
CA ARG A 96 0.34 -0.90 -12.59
C ARG A 96 0.78 -0.79 -14.04
N ALA A 97 1.89 -0.09 -14.31
CA ALA A 97 2.45 0.03 -15.65
C ALA A 97 2.83 -1.34 -16.25
N ARG A 98 3.46 -2.22 -15.46
CA ARG A 98 3.80 -3.59 -15.91
C ARG A 98 2.56 -4.42 -16.27
N VAL A 99 1.49 -4.31 -15.48
CA VAL A 99 0.25 -5.04 -15.78
C VAL A 99 -0.45 -4.49 -17.03
N ALA A 100 -0.43 -3.17 -17.23
CA ALA A 100 -0.96 -2.55 -18.45
C ALA A 100 -0.16 -2.97 -19.71
N ASP A 101 1.16 -3.04 -19.60
CA ASP A 101 2.04 -3.50 -20.67
C ASP A 101 1.78 -4.98 -21.03
N GLN A 102 1.68 -5.86 -20.03
CA GLN A 102 1.33 -7.27 -20.23
C GLN A 102 -0.04 -7.46 -20.89
N ALA A 103 -1.04 -6.67 -20.49
CA ALA A 103 -2.37 -6.70 -21.12
C ALA A 103 -2.30 -6.28 -22.60
N SER A 104 -1.49 -5.28 -22.92
CA SER A 104 -1.29 -4.80 -24.30
C SER A 104 -0.56 -5.84 -25.16
N ALA A 105 0.47 -6.49 -24.61
CA ALA A 105 1.21 -7.56 -25.29
C ALA A 105 0.37 -8.81 -25.55
N ALA A 106 -0.57 -9.15 -24.65
CA ALA A 106 -1.50 -10.25 -24.84
C ALA A 106 -2.53 -9.98 -25.96
N GLY A 107 -2.93 -8.71 -26.15
CA GLY A 107 -3.85 -8.30 -27.22
C GLY A 107 -3.23 -8.24 -28.61
N SER A 108 -1.91 -8.06 -28.72
CA SER A 108 -1.19 -7.95 -30.01
C SER A 108 -0.92 -9.30 -30.70
N ARG A 109 -1.25 -10.43 -30.06
CA ARG A 109 -1.24 -11.76 -30.68
C ARG A 109 -2.65 -12.09 -31.19
N LYS A 110 -3.07 -11.47 -32.28
CA LYS A 110 -4.23 -11.93 -33.04
C LYS A 110 -4.08 -11.60 -34.51
#